data_AF-A0A3N5MSQ5-F1
#
_entry.id   AF-A0A3N5MSQ5-F1
#
_cell.length_a   1.000
_cell.length_b   1.000
_cell.length_c   1.000
_cell.angle_alpha   90.00
_cell.angle_beta   90.00
_cell.angle_gamma   90.00
#
_symmetry.space_group_name_H-M   'P 1'
#
loop_
_entity.id
_entity.type
_entity.pdbx_description
1 polymer ?
#
loop_
_entity_poly.entity_id
_entity_poly.type
_entity_poly.pdbx_seq_one_letter_code
_entity_poly.pdbx_strand_id
1 'polypeptide(L)'
;LYWVIKGIVTVRQKLMDLREGKKPDGTPCCLLILDRQLVPVRPVPRRAFQGWRYLAPDEAPEDLAGGQANGLALMPPKLRKELAELGLI
;
A
#
# COMPACT_ATOMS: atom_id res chain seq x y z
N LEU A 1 4.62 2.10 5.39
CA LEU A 1 4.13 0.78 4.91
C LEU A 1 3.62 0.93 3.50
N TYR A 2 3.95 -0.01 2.60
CA TYR A 2 3.42 -0.06 1.23
C TYR A 2 2.49 -1.27 1.10
N TRP A 3 1.22 -1.03 0.84
CA TRP A 3 0.19 -2.06 0.84
C TRP A 3 0.10 -2.77 -0.50
N VAL A 4 0.21 -4.10 -0.46
CA VAL A 4 0.05 -4.97 -1.62
C VAL A 4 -1.38 -5.51 -1.63
N ILE A 5 -2.15 -5.09 -2.64
CA ILE A 5 -3.54 -5.47 -2.84
C ILE A 5 -3.64 -6.16 -4.19
N LYS A 6 -4.04 -7.45 -4.18
CA LYS A 6 -4.13 -8.26 -5.42
C LYS A 6 -2.82 -8.28 -6.23
N GLY A 7 -1.68 -8.30 -5.54
CA GLY A 7 -0.35 -8.35 -6.15
C GLY A 7 0.21 -7.00 -6.63
N ILE A 8 -0.47 -5.88 -6.32
CA ILE A 8 -0.04 -4.55 -6.75
C ILE A 8 0.10 -3.64 -5.52
N VAL A 9 1.19 -2.89 -5.45
CA VAL A 9 1.32 -1.78 -4.50
C VAL A 9 0.49 -0.61 -4.99
N THR A 10 -0.50 -0.18 -4.20
CA THR A 10 -1.43 0.88 -4.61
C THR A 10 -1.47 2.07 -3.66
N VAL A 11 -1.03 1.88 -2.43
CA VAL A 11 -1.13 2.90 -1.38
C VAL A 11 -0.01 2.73 -0.37
N ARG A 12 0.50 3.86 0.14
CA ARG A 12 1.38 3.89 1.31
C ARG A 12 0.67 4.51 2.50
N GLN A 13 1.07 4.06 3.68
CA GLN A 13 0.57 4.56 4.96
C GLN A 13 1.73 4.75 5.92
N LYS A 14 1.71 5.86 6.65
CA LYS A 14 2.77 6.18 7.61
C LYS A 14 2.57 5.35 8.88
N LEU A 15 3.65 4.70 9.32
CA LEU A 15 3.73 4.10 10.66
C LEU A 15 4.17 5.20 11.61
N MET A 16 3.34 5.48 12.60
CA MET A 16 3.52 6.60 13.54
C MET A 16 4.28 6.16 14.78
N ASP A 17 3.98 4.97 15.29
CA ASP A 17 4.51 4.49 16.57
C ASP A 17 4.42 2.95 16.67
N LEU A 18 5.21 2.38 17.56
CA LEU A 18 5.20 0.97 17.93
C LEU A 18 4.96 0.88 19.44
N ARG A 19 3.86 0.24 19.85
CA ARG A 19 3.49 0.14 21.27
C ARG A 19 3.38 -1.31 21.71
N GLU A 20 3.62 -1.54 22.99
CA GLU A 20 3.27 -2.80 23.62
C GLU A 20 1.75 -2.91 23.74
N GLY A 21 1.22 -4.11 23.53
CA GLY A 21 -0.18 -4.41 23.69
C GLY A 21 -0.42 -5.86 24.08
N LYS A 22 -1.69 -6.21 24.20
CA LYS A 22 -2.13 -7.58 24.46
C LYS A 22 -3.23 -7.93 23.47
N LYS A 23 -3.20 -9.16 22.95
CA LYS A 23 -4.30 -9.74 22.18
C LYS A 23 -5.53 -9.95 23.08
N PRO A 24 -6.71 -10.25 22.51
CA PRO A 24 -7.92 -10.54 23.31
C PRO A 24 -7.75 -11.67 24.33
N ASP A 25 -6.82 -12.60 24.08
CA ASP A 25 -6.48 -13.72 24.97
C ASP A 25 -5.41 -13.38 26.04
N GLY A 26 -4.92 -12.13 26.08
CA GLY A 26 -3.90 -11.67 27.01
C GLY A 26 -2.45 -11.86 26.53
N THR A 27 -2.22 -12.51 25.40
CA THR A 27 -0.87 -12.73 24.84
C THR A 27 -0.22 -11.39 24.48
N PRO A 28 1.04 -11.11 24.91
CA PRO A 28 1.76 -9.92 24.51
C PRO A 28 1.89 -9.80 22.98
N CYS A 29 1.70 -8.59 22.47
CA CYS A 29 1.88 -8.29 21.05
C CYS A 29 2.41 -6.86 20.85
N CYS A 30 2.86 -6.57 19.63
CA CYS A 30 3.20 -5.22 19.21
C CYS A 30 2.00 -4.60 18.48
N LEU A 31 1.59 -3.42 18.91
CA LEU A 31 0.61 -2.58 18.25
C LEU A 31 1.32 -1.66 17.26
N LEU A 32 0.88 -1.71 16.01
CA LEU A 32 1.31 -0.80 14.95
C LEU A 32 0.36 0.40 14.95
N ILE A 33 0.84 1.57 15.36
CA ILE A 33 0.04 2.80 15.31
C ILE A 33 0.22 3.43 13.94
N LEU A 34 -0.83 3.43 13.13
CA LEU A 34 -0.80 3.90 11.75
C LEU A 34 -1.47 5.25 11.63
N ASP A 35 -0.96 6.11 10.76
CA ASP A 35 -1.63 7.33 10.36
C ASP A 35 -2.95 6.98 9.65
N ARG A 36 -4.02 7.72 9.94
CA ARG A 36 -5.32 7.53 9.28
C ARG A 36 -5.26 7.87 7.79
N GLN A 37 -4.34 8.75 7.38
CA GLN A 37 -4.20 9.15 6.00
C GLN A 37 -3.57 8.04 5.16
N LEU A 38 -4.29 7.64 4.11
CA LEU A 38 -3.80 6.77 3.05
C LEU A 38 -3.32 7.63 1.88
N VAL A 39 -2.08 7.40 1.43
CA VAL A 39 -1.49 8.14 0.31
C VAL A 39 -1.43 7.22 -0.91
N PRO A 40 -2.21 7.48 -1.98
CA PRO A 40 -2.14 6.68 -3.19
C PRO A 40 -0.76 6.79 -3.83
N VAL A 41 -0.25 5.67 -4.33
CA VAL A 41 1.05 5.62 -5.02
C VAL A 41 0.90 5.01 -6.39
N ARG A 42 1.90 5.25 -7.25
CA ARG A 42 1.98 4.66 -8.58
C ARG A 42 1.85 3.13 -8.50
N PRO A 43 0.94 2.50 -9.26
CA PRO A 43 0.76 1.05 -9.23
C PRO A 43 2.04 0.29 -9.63
N VAL A 44 2.58 -0.51 -8.72
CA VAL A 44 3.76 -1.34 -9.01
C VAL A 44 3.46 -2.81 -8.72
N PRO A 45 3.59 -3.71 -9.72
CA PRO A 45 3.39 -5.14 -9.51
C PRO A 45 4.46 -5.70 -8.56
N ARG A 46 4.05 -6.55 -7.63
CA ARG A 46 4.95 -7.28 -6.72
C ARG A 46 4.57 -8.76 -6.69
N ARG A 47 5.56 -9.63 -6.40
CA ARG A 47 5.34 -11.08 -6.26
C ARG A 47 4.17 -11.39 -5.34
N ALA A 48 3.44 -12.47 -5.65
CA ALA A 48 2.23 -12.88 -4.94
C ALA A 48 2.44 -12.91 -3.41
N PHE A 49 1.90 -11.91 -2.74
CA PHE A 49 1.90 -11.72 -1.30
C PHE A 49 0.77 -10.74 -0.96
N GLN A 50 -0.02 -11.03 0.06
CA GLN A 50 -1.10 -10.15 0.53
C GLN A 50 -0.71 -9.56 1.89
N GLY A 51 -0.70 -8.24 2.01
CA GLY A 51 -0.24 -7.54 3.22
C GLY A 51 0.50 -6.25 2.88
N TRP A 52 1.57 -5.95 3.61
CA TRP A 52 2.42 -4.78 3.36
C TRP A 52 3.89 -5.14 3.20
N ARG A 53 4.64 -4.27 2.53
CA ARG A 53 6.10 -4.31 2.42
C ARG A 53 6.71 -3.05 3.04
N TYR A 54 7.93 -3.21 3.51
CA TYR A 54 8.86 -2.11 3.72
C TYR A 54 9.68 -2.01 2.43
N LEU A 55 9.72 -0.83 1.83
CA LEU A 55 10.51 -0.56 0.63
C LEU A 55 11.57 0.46 1.00
N ALA A 56 12.76 0.28 0.45
CA ALA A 56 13.79 1.30 0.49
C ALA A 56 13.34 2.53 -0.33
N PRO A 57 13.84 3.75 -0.02
CA PRO A 57 13.39 4.97 -0.69
C PRO A 57 13.53 4.96 -2.22
N ASP A 58 14.51 4.24 -2.75
CA ASP A 58 14.79 4.04 -4.16
C ASP A 58 13.86 3.01 -4.84
N GLU A 59 13.30 2.06 -4.08
CA GLU A 59 12.30 1.10 -4.56
C GLU A 59 10.85 1.54 -4.34
N ALA A 60 10.66 2.65 -3.61
CA ALA A 60 9.35 3.16 -3.25
C ALA A 60 8.65 3.77 -4.48
N PRO A 61 7.40 3.37 -4.79
CA PRO A 61 6.64 4.01 -5.84
C PRO A 61 6.33 5.46 -5.48
N GLU A 62 6.31 6.33 -6.48
CA GLU A 62 5.98 7.74 -6.32
C GLU A 62 4.53 7.95 -5.88
N ASP A 63 4.29 9.03 -5.13
CA ASP A 63 2.94 9.43 -4.73
C ASP A 63 2.14 9.94 -5.93
N LEU A 64 0.88 9.54 -6.01
CA LEU A 64 -0.03 10.09 -7.01
C LEU A 64 -0.60 11.41 -6.50
N ALA A 65 -0.47 12.47 -7.31
CA ALA A 65 -1.21 13.71 -7.10
C ALA A 65 -2.73 13.46 -7.22
N GLY A 66 -3.55 14.25 -6.54
CA GLY A 66 -5.00 14.01 -6.41
C GLY A 66 -5.74 13.78 -7.75
N GLY A 67 -5.35 14.49 -8.82
CA GLY A 67 -5.94 14.28 -10.15
C GLY A 67 -5.60 12.92 -10.77
N GLN A 68 -4.38 12.42 -10.58
CA GLN A 68 -3.93 11.13 -11.08
C GLN A 68 -4.56 9.97 -10.29
N ALA A 69 -4.64 10.13 -8.97
CA ALA A 69 -5.30 9.16 -8.10
C ALA A 69 -6.79 8.99 -8.45
N ASN A 70 -7.49 10.09 -8.73
CA ASN A 70 -8.89 10.08 -9.16
C ASN A 70 -9.06 9.41 -10.53
N GLY A 71 -8.20 9.74 -11.51
CA GLY A 71 -8.24 9.12 -12.83
C GLY A 71 -8.04 7.61 -12.78
N LEU A 72 -7.08 7.14 -11.98
CA LEU A 72 -6.87 5.72 -11.73
C LEU A 72 -8.06 5.07 -11.03
N ALA A 73 -8.62 5.72 -10.00
CA ALA A 73 -9.77 5.21 -9.25
C ALA A 73 -11.00 4.97 -10.14
N LEU A 74 -11.22 5.82 -11.15
CA LEU A 74 -12.32 5.71 -12.12
C LEU A 74 -12.13 4.57 -13.14
N MET A 75 -10.91 4.06 -13.31
CA MET A 75 -10.66 2.94 -14.24
C MET A 75 -11.19 1.61 -13.67
N PRO A 76 -11.78 0.74 -14.52
CA PRO A 76 -12.15 -0.61 -14.14
C PRO A 76 -10.98 -1.39 -13.52
N PRO A 77 -11.20 -2.16 -12.44
CA PRO A 77 -10.12 -2.85 -11.73
C PRO A 77 -9.29 -3.80 -12.60
N LYS A 78 -9.93 -4.46 -13.59
CA LYS A 78 -9.26 -5.38 -14.52
C LYS A 78 -8.29 -4.63 -15.43
N LEU A 79 -8.75 -3.53 -16.04
CA LEU A 79 -7.93 -2.68 -16.90
C LEU A 79 -6.73 -2.10 -16.15
N ARG A 80 -6.94 -1.59 -14.92
CA ARG A 80 -5.86 -1.06 -14.07
C ARG A 80 -4.80 -2.12 -13.78
N LYS A 81 -5.22 -3.36 -13.53
CA LYS A 81 -4.31 -4.48 -13.28
C LYS A 81 -3.46 -4.78 -14.53
N GLU A 82 -4.09 -4.91 -15.68
CA GLU A 82 -3.40 -5.20 -16.96
C GLU A 82 -2.39 -4.09 -17.31
N LEU A 83 -2.78 -2.81 -17.16
CA LEU A 83 -1.87 -1.69 -17.41
C LEU A 83 -0.67 -1.67 -16.44
N ALA A 84 -0.89 -1.99 -15.16
CA ALA A 84 0.19 -2.07 -14.18
C ALA A 84 1.14 -3.26 -14.43
N GLU A 85 0.61 -4.40 -14.88
CA GLU A 85 1.43 -5.55 -15.29
C GLU A 85 2.29 -5.23 -16.52
N LEU A 86 1.80 -4.37 -17.41
CA LEU A 86 2.53 -3.88 -18.58
C LEU A 86 3.45 -2.67 -18.30
N GLY A 87 3.46 -2.15 -17.06
CA GLY A 87 4.26 -0.97 -16.69
C GLY A 87 3.82 0.35 -17.35
N LEU A 88 2.59 0.41 -17.85
CA LEU A 88 2.02 1.58 -18.55
C LEU A 88 1.46 2.65 -17.61
N ILE A 89 1.37 2.32 -16.32
CA ILE A 89 0.98 3.21 -15.22
C ILE A 89 1.89 3.00 -14.03
#